data_AF-A0A8H5B1D7-F1
#
_entry.id   AF-A0A8H5B1D7-F1
#
_cell.length_a   1.000
_cell.length_b   1.000
_cell.length_c   1.000
_cell.angle_alpha   90.00
_cell.angle_beta   90.00
_cell.angle_gamma   90.00
#
_symmetry.space_group_name_H-M   'P 1'
#
loop_
_entity.id
_entity.type
_entity.pdbx_description
1 polymer ?
#
loop_
_entity_poly.entity_id
_entity_poly.type
_entity_poly.pdbx_seq_one_letter_code
_entity_poly.pdbx_strand_id
1 'polypeptide(L)'
;MIGSISIGLILDSKHITRRIRGFLGWAILLIMVFVVHIWAYFYQRQYTRESLPPNSNDKVDIFDHGYAGRILVYMFMGLLDAMWQTTIYWIIGAMSNDPARLAHLAGIYKSIQSAGSAGSWRADAVKTPYMAMFISTWALLGAGLVFALPVLYFRVKNHTEISDEALLSQMPSSSSKYYHPYFSPAEVEYLSEKQRGKQSATAEDKVRQTACAFLETVGARIGFPRKTVASALSLYHRFHLFFPRKDFPYHDVALAALYVSAKEHDTLKKPRELLAVSYAVRFPELAAKSKHPGGEIDLDTMDPTIVEADRLRLLAIERLILETICFNFTARMPFPYVIKLGKEFRGIPQHSDIYDDELNVGLAASKTLVKLGWRICMDSYRTLLPLIYPPHTMALGSIFVASLLLSFEQPPSQIANGEVSNQHIVELLSGRTTSDWQQRFHTGPQDLEDFAHTTLDLLIQYTQNPSANTSPSTPSSPSANLPNKDLRGQAAGQQPQYPYKADQLIRLKIAMRETEHPPRWRQPLGNSDPSALYNSEKIGQNEGTVRFLFFPPGFPGSDVV
;
A
#
# COMPACT_ATOMS: atom_id res chain seq x y z
N MET A 1 -8.08 -28.18 3.28
CA MET A 1 -9.26 -27.74 4.07
C MET A 1 -9.87 -28.89 4.87
N ILE A 2 -10.22 -30.02 4.25
CA ILE A 2 -10.86 -31.17 4.94
C ILE A 2 -10.07 -31.63 6.19
N GLY A 3 -8.75 -31.83 6.08
CA GLY A 3 -7.91 -32.23 7.21
C GLY A 3 -7.88 -31.23 8.37
N SER A 4 -7.94 -29.93 8.09
CA SER A 4 -7.99 -28.91 9.15
C SER A 4 -9.33 -28.92 9.87
N ILE A 5 -10.43 -29.09 9.13
CA ILE A 5 -11.78 -29.17 9.70
C ILE A 5 -11.93 -30.43 10.55
N SER A 6 -11.48 -31.59 10.06
CA SER A 6 -11.64 -32.87 10.77
C SER A 6 -10.95 -32.88 12.12
N ILE A 7 -9.70 -32.40 12.20
CA ILE A 7 -8.97 -32.32 13.47
C ILE A 7 -9.47 -31.16 14.34
N GLY A 8 -9.89 -30.05 13.72
CA GLY A 8 -10.45 -28.88 14.41
C GLY A 8 -11.71 -29.20 15.21
N LEU A 9 -12.62 -30.00 14.66
CA LEU A 9 -13.83 -30.45 15.36
C LEU A 9 -13.52 -31.21 16.67
N ILE A 10 -12.40 -31.92 16.72
CA ILE A 10 -11.94 -32.66 17.90
C ILE A 10 -11.27 -31.70 18.90
N LEU A 11 -10.39 -30.84 18.40
CA LEU A 11 -9.61 -29.90 19.21
C LEU A 11 -10.47 -28.77 19.83
N ASP A 12 -11.53 -28.38 19.16
CA ASP A 12 -12.46 -27.32 19.61
C ASP A 12 -13.72 -27.87 20.29
N SER A 13 -13.84 -29.19 20.45
CA SER A 13 -14.98 -29.81 21.13
C SER A 13 -15.12 -29.27 22.56
N LYS A 14 -16.29 -28.72 22.90
CA LYS A 14 -16.60 -28.19 24.24
C LYS A 14 -16.92 -29.29 25.26
N HIS A 15 -17.15 -30.52 24.80
CA HIS A 15 -17.54 -31.66 25.63
C HIS A 15 -16.36 -32.36 26.30
N ILE A 16 -15.13 -32.00 25.94
CA ILE A 16 -13.90 -32.66 26.39
C ILE A 16 -12.95 -31.63 27.01
N THR A 17 -12.24 -32.00 28.07
CA THR A 17 -11.26 -31.11 28.72
C THR A 17 -10.09 -30.78 27.78
N ARG A 18 -9.53 -29.57 27.90
CA ARG A 18 -8.43 -29.09 27.04
C ARG A 18 -7.28 -30.09 26.99
N ARG A 19 -6.89 -30.66 28.13
CA ARG A 19 -5.78 -31.63 28.18
C ARG A 19 -6.09 -32.89 27.36
N ILE A 20 -7.28 -33.48 27.50
CA ILE A 20 -7.67 -34.68 26.75
C ILE A 20 -7.72 -34.38 25.25
N ARG A 21 -8.23 -33.22 24.83
CA ARG A 21 -8.24 -32.81 23.42
C ARG A 21 -6.83 -32.74 22.84
N GLY A 22 -5.89 -32.18 23.59
CA GLY A 22 -4.48 -32.12 23.19
C GLY A 22 -3.86 -33.49 22.99
N PHE A 23 -4.06 -34.42 23.94
CA PHE A 23 -3.57 -35.80 23.81
C PHE A 23 -4.26 -36.58 22.70
N LEU A 24 -5.56 -36.37 22.49
CA LEU A 24 -6.32 -37.01 21.41
C LEU A 24 -5.85 -36.51 20.04
N GLY A 25 -5.65 -35.20 19.88
CA GLY A 25 -5.09 -34.62 18.65
C GLY A 25 -3.68 -35.14 18.36
N TRP A 26 -2.82 -35.23 19.38
CA TRP A 26 -1.49 -35.81 19.27
C TRP A 26 -1.54 -37.29 18.86
N ALA A 27 -2.41 -38.10 19.49
CA ALA A 27 -2.54 -39.52 19.18
C ALA A 27 -3.04 -39.76 17.75
N ILE A 28 -4.02 -38.97 17.30
CA ILE A 28 -4.53 -39.02 15.92
C ILE A 28 -3.42 -38.66 14.94
N LEU A 29 -2.64 -37.60 15.20
CA LEU A 29 -1.51 -37.25 14.35
C LEU A 29 -0.47 -38.37 14.28
N LEU A 30 -0.12 -38.97 15.42
CA LEU A 30 0.82 -40.08 15.44
C LEU A 30 0.35 -41.23 14.56
N ILE A 31 -0.90 -41.68 14.74
CA ILE A 31 -1.48 -42.75 13.94
C ILE A 31 -1.47 -42.38 12.45
N MET A 32 -1.90 -41.17 12.11
CA MET A 32 -1.96 -40.71 10.71
C MET A 32 -0.58 -40.62 10.07
N VAL A 33 0.46 -40.18 10.80
CA VAL A 33 1.85 -40.19 10.31
C VAL A 33 2.25 -41.61 9.93
N PHE A 34 2.05 -42.60 10.81
CA PHE A 34 2.42 -43.97 10.50
C PHE A 34 1.57 -44.59 9.38
N VAL A 35 0.25 -44.41 9.38
CA VAL A 35 -0.63 -44.97 8.35
C VAL A 35 -0.29 -44.43 6.97
N VAL A 36 -0.18 -43.11 6.81
CA VAL A 36 0.07 -42.48 5.51
C VAL A 36 1.49 -42.80 5.01
N HIS A 37 2.50 -42.79 5.89
CA HIS A 37 3.87 -43.08 5.48
C HIS A 37 4.11 -44.58 5.22
N ILE A 38 3.49 -45.49 5.97
CA ILE A 38 3.55 -46.94 5.64
C ILE A 38 2.90 -47.19 4.28
N TRP A 39 1.77 -46.54 3.99
CA TRP A 39 1.12 -46.66 2.68
C TRP A 39 2.00 -46.09 1.55
N ALA A 40 2.58 -44.91 1.76
CA ALA A 40 3.51 -44.30 0.81
C ALA A 40 4.78 -45.13 0.60
N TYR A 41 5.28 -45.81 1.64
CA TYR A 41 6.46 -46.67 1.56
C TYR A 41 6.29 -47.82 0.57
N PHE A 42 5.09 -48.43 0.50
CA PHE A 42 4.81 -49.48 -0.49
C PHE A 42 4.97 -49.01 -1.94
N TYR A 43 4.67 -47.74 -2.22
CA TYR A 43 4.90 -47.14 -3.54
C TYR A 43 6.35 -46.68 -3.72
N GLN A 44 6.93 -46.01 -2.71
CA GLN A 44 8.29 -45.48 -2.78
C GLN A 44 9.35 -46.56 -2.99
N ARG A 45 9.11 -47.80 -2.54
CA ARG A 45 10.03 -48.94 -2.77
C ARG A 45 10.03 -49.44 -4.23
N GLN A 46 9.07 -49.02 -5.05
CA GLN A 46 8.94 -49.46 -6.44
C GLN A 46 9.77 -48.64 -7.42
N TYR A 47 10.29 -47.48 -7.00
CA TYR A 47 11.08 -46.60 -7.87
C TYR A 47 12.26 -45.98 -7.14
N THR A 48 13.33 -45.76 -7.89
CA THR A 48 14.54 -45.08 -7.43
C THR A 48 14.76 -43.81 -8.24
N ARG A 49 15.75 -43.01 -7.85
CA ARG A 49 16.09 -41.78 -8.57
C ARG A 49 16.68 -42.04 -9.96
N GLU A 50 17.33 -43.19 -10.13
CA GLU A 50 17.96 -43.61 -11.38
C GLU A 50 16.95 -44.24 -12.35
N SER A 51 15.89 -44.85 -11.83
CA SER A 51 14.84 -45.48 -12.66
C SER A 51 13.87 -44.48 -13.30
N LEU A 52 13.93 -43.18 -12.95
CA LEU A 52 13.05 -42.13 -13.46
C LEU A 52 13.85 -40.85 -13.82
N PRO A 53 14.69 -40.87 -14.88
CA PRO A 53 15.39 -39.67 -15.35
C PRO A 53 14.39 -38.58 -15.82
N PRO A 54 14.77 -37.29 -15.84
CA PRO A 54 13.85 -36.17 -16.17
C PRO A 54 13.10 -36.32 -17.50
N ASN A 55 13.72 -37.03 -18.46
CA ASN A 55 13.21 -37.31 -19.80
C ASN A 55 12.65 -38.73 -19.96
N SER A 56 12.36 -39.45 -18.87
CA SER A 56 11.74 -40.79 -18.96
C SER A 56 10.29 -40.69 -19.43
N ASN A 57 9.91 -41.56 -20.37
CA ASN A 57 8.51 -41.77 -20.74
C ASN A 57 7.72 -42.58 -19.70
N ASP A 58 8.40 -43.13 -18.68
CA ASP A 58 7.80 -43.94 -17.60
C ASP A 58 7.12 -43.10 -16.50
N LYS A 59 6.65 -41.89 -16.83
CA LYS A 59 5.87 -41.05 -15.93
C LYS A 59 4.43 -41.54 -15.94
N VAL A 60 3.85 -41.70 -14.75
CA VAL A 60 2.45 -42.14 -14.63
C VAL A 60 1.52 -41.00 -15.05
N ASP A 61 0.68 -41.28 -16.05
CA ASP A 61 -0.41 -40.41 -16.50
C ASP A 61 -1.68 -40.68 -15.69
N ILE A 62 -2.61 -39.73 -15.69
CA ILE A 62 -3.90 -39.82 -14.99
C ILE A 62 -4.78 -40.97 -15.49
N PHE A 63 -4.53 -41.43 -16.73
CA PHE A 63 -5.26 -42.52 -17.38
C PHE A 63 -4.62 -43.89 -17.14
N ASP A 64 -3.45 -43.95 -16.52
CA ASP A 64 -2.73 -45.20 -16.30
C ASP A 64 -3.36 -46.05 -15.18
N HIS A 65 -3.37 -47.36 -15.40
CA HIS A 65 -3.89 -48.32 -14.42
C HIS A 65 -3.03 -48.26 -13.13
N GLY A 66 -3.68 -47.97 -12.00
CA GLY A 66 -3.01 -47.81 -10.70
C GLY A 66 -2.73 -46.36 -10.29
N TYR A 67 -3.02 -45.37 -11.16
CA TYR A 67 -2.94 -43.94 -10.82
C TYR A 67 -3.82 -43.59 -9.61
N ALA A 68 -5.04 -44.13 -9.55
CA ALA A 68 -6.02 -43.87 -8.49
C ALA A 68 -5.46 -44.11 -7.07
N GLY A 69 -4.69 -45.18 -6.87
CA GLY A 69 -4.07 -45.46 -5.57
C GLY A 69 -2.97 -44.46 -5.20
N ARG A 70 -2.17 -44.03 -6.19
CA ARG A 70 -1.08 -43.06 -5.99
C ARG A 70 -1.60 -41.67 -5.68
N ILE A 71 -2.64 -41.21 -6.39
CA ILE A 71 -3.26 -39.91 -6.11
C ILE A 71 -3.99 -39.89 -4.77
N LEU A 72 -4.59 -41.02 -4.34
CA LEU A 72 -5.17 -41.13 -3.00
C LEU A 72 -4.11 -40.94 -1.92
N VAL A 73 -2.98 -41.64 -1.99
CA VAL A 73 -1.86 -41.42 -1.05
C VAL A 73 -1.43 -39.96 -1.03
N TYR A 74 -1.26 -39.34 -2.20
CA TYR A 74 -0.89 -37.93 -2.31
C TYR A 74 -1.91 -37.00 -1.64
N MET A 75 -3.21 -37.24 -1.82
CA MET A 75 -4.27 -36.49 -1.13
C MET A 75 -4.22 -36.68 0.38
N PHE A 76 -3.95 -37.90 0.87
CA PHE A 76 -3.82 -38.17 2.30
C PHE A 76 -2.55 -37.54 2.91
N MET A 77 -1.47 -37.38 2.13
CA MET A 77 -0.30 -36.60 2.57
C MET A 77 -0.65 -35.10 2.75
N GLY A 78 -1.41 -34.52 1.82
CA GLY A 78 -1.91 -33.14 1.98
C GLY A 78 -2.91 -32.98 3.12
N LEU A 79 -3.74 -33.99 3.37
CA LEU A 79 -4.65 -34.04 4.52
C LEU A 79 -3.87 -34.08 5.84
N LEU A 80 -2.83 -34.91 5.91
CA LEU A 80 -1.94 -34.99 7.08
C LEU A 80 -1.21 -33.66 7.34
N ASP A 81 -0.70 -32.96 6.32
CA ASP A 81 -0.07 -31.65 6.49
C ASP A 81 -1.05 -30.63 7.09
N ALA A 82 -2.28 -30.58 6.58
CA ALA A 82 -3.32 -29.71 7.12
C ALA A 82 -3.67 -30.05 8.58
N MET A 83 -3.81 -31.33 8.91
CA MET A 83 -4.06 -31.77 10.30
C MET A 83 -2.91 -31.39 11.23
N TRP A 84 -1.67 -31.57 10.76
CA TRP A 84 -0.46 -31.23 11.51
C TRP A 84 -0.42 -29.74 11.84
N GLN A 85 -0.58 -28.87 10.84
CA GLN A 85 -0.57 -27.44 11.04
C GLN A 85 -1.64 -26.99 12.04
N THR A 86 -2.88 -27.44 11.88
CA THR A 86 -3.99 -27.06 12.78
C THR A 86 -3.72 -27.50 14.22
N THR A 87 -3.21 -28.72 14.42
CA THR A 87 -2.91 -29.22 15.76
C THR A 87 -1.78 -28.43 16.43
N ILE A 88 -0.72 -28.08 15.67
CA ILE A 88 0.38 -27.27 16.22
C ILE A 88 -0.10 -25.87 16.60
N TYR A 89 -0.89 -25.20 15.75
CA TYR A 89 -1.44 -23.89 16.11
C TYR A 89 -2.37 -23.95 17.31
N TRP A 90 -3.17 -25.01 17.42
CA TRP A 90 -3.99 -25.23 18.58
C TRP A 90 -3.14 -25.46 19.84
N ILE A 91 -2.06 -26.25 19.78
CA ILE A 91 -1.14 -26.44 20.92
C ILE A 91 -0.47 -25.12 21.29
N ILE A 92 0.00 -24.33 20.33
CA ILE A 92 0.59 -23.01 20.58
C ILE A 92 -0.44 -22.10 21.28
N GLY A 93 -1.65 -22.00 20.74
CA GLY A 93 -2.77 -21.30 21.37
C GLY A 93 -3.19 -21.90 22.74
N ALA A 94 -2.87 -23.18 22.97
CA ALA A 94 -3.13 -23.84 24.23
C ALA A 94 -2.17 -23.41 25.36
N MET A 95 -0.98 -22.90 25.00
CA MET A 95 0.10 -22.63 25.94
C MET A 95 0.05 -21.24 26.59
N SER A 96 -0.62 -20.27 25.97
CA SER A 96 -0.65 -18.88 26.45
C SER A 96 -1.92 -18.18 25.97
N ASN A 97 -2.46 -17.29 26.78
CA ASN A 97 -3.53 -16.37 26.35
C ASN A 97 -2.95 -15.01 25.90
N ASP A 98 -1.64 -14.77 26.05
CA ASP A 98 -0.97 -13.55 25.58
C ASP A 98 -0.70 -13.63 24.06
N PRO A 99 -1.31 -12.75 23.24
CA PRO A 99 -1.12 -12.73 21.80
C PRO A 99 0.32 -12.42 21.37
N ALA A 100 1.13 -11.70 22.18
CA ALA A 100 2.52 -11.38 21.83
C ALA A 100 3.42 -12.62 21.92
N ARG A 101 3.36 -13.36 23.04
CA ARG A 101 4.03 -14.67 23.16
C ARG A 101 3.55 -15.65 22.10
N LEU A 102 2.25 -15.70 21.81
CA LEU A 102 1.70 -16.55 20.75
C LEU A 102 2.25 -16.17 19.37
N ALA A 103 2.34 -14.89 19.05
CA ALA A 103 2.89 -14.40 17.78
C ALA A 103 4.36 -14.78 17.63
N HIS A 104 5.17 -14.66 18.69
CA HIS A 104 6.57 -15.11 18.67
C HIS A 104 6.69 -16.62 18.44
N LEU A 105 5.89 -17.44 19.14
CA LEU A 105 5.90 -18.91 18.97
C LEU A 105 5.44 -19.32 17.57
N ALA A 106 4.40 -18.68 17.03
CA ALA A 106 3.94 -18.91 15.66
C ALA A 106 5.00 -18.49 14.63
N GLY A 107 5.70 -17.37 14.86
CA GLY A 107 6.81 -16.91 14.04
C GLY A 107 7.99 -17.90 14.00
N ILE A 108 8.39 -18.42 15.17
CA ILE A 108 9.43 -19.47 15.28
C ILE A 108 8.99 -20.74 14.54
N TYR A 109 7.74 -21.16 14.70
CA TYR A 109 7.22 -22.33 13.99
C TYR A 109 7.31 -22.17 12.46
N LYS A 110 6.88 -21.01 11.93
CA LYS A 110 6.96 -20.72 10.49
C LYS A 110 8.40 -20.61 9.98
N SER A 111 9.33 -20.05 10.75
CA SER A 111 10.72 -19.95 10.34
C SER A 111 11.39 -21.32 10.24
N ILE A 112 11.13 -22.22 11.20
CA ILE A 112 11.62 -23.61 11.16
C ILE A 112 11.00 -24.37 9.98
N GLN A 113 9.71 -24.19 9.72
CA GLN A 113 9.04 -24.80 8.55
C GLN A 113 9.74 -24.37 7.24
N SER A 114 10.00 -23.06 7.09
CA SER A 114 10.69 -22.52 5.91
C SER A 114 12.12 -23.04 5.77
N ALA A 115 12.87 -23.10 6.88
CA ALA A 115 14.23 -23.66 6.90
C ALA A 115 14.24 -25.15 6.47
N GLY A 116 13.28 -25.95 6.96
CA GLY A 116 13.10 -27.34 6.55
C GLY A 116 12.77 -27.49 5.07
N SER A 117 11.88 -26.65 4.53
CA SER A 117 11.56 -26.63 3.10
C SER A 117 12.78 -26.30 2.23
N ALA A 118 13.58 -25.30 2.63
CA ALA A 118 14.81 -24.96 1.94
C ALA A 118 15.82 -26.14 1.94
N GLY A 119 15.95 -26.83 3.08
CA GLY A 119 16.76 -28.04 3.20
C GLY A 119 16.27 -29.17 2.28
N SER A 120 14.97 -29.40 2.20
CA SER A 120 14.37 -30.41 1.31
C SER A 120 14.62 -30.11 -0.17
N TRP A 121 14.44 -28.85 -0.59
CA TRP A 121 14.74 -28.43 -1.98
C TRP A 121 16.22 -28.57 -2.30
N ARG A 122 17.11 -28.24 -1.36
CA ARG A 122 18.54 -28.45 -1.53
C ARG A 122 18.90 -29.93 -1.63
N ALA A 123 18.32 -30.78 -0.79
CA ALA A 123 18.52 -32.23 -0.82
C ALA A 123 18.12 -32.82 -2.17
N ASP A 124 17.02 -32.33 -2.75
CA ASP A 124 16.62 -32.71 -4.10
C ASP A 124 17.60 -32.20 -5.16
N ALA A 125 18.04 -30.94 -5.08
CA ALA A 125 18.97 -30.33 -6.03
C ALA A 125 20.33 -31.05 -6.10
N VAL A 126 20.83 -31.58 -4.97
CA VAL A 126 22.07 -32.38 -4.93
C VAL A 126 21.87 -33.85 -5.27
N LYS A 127 20.69 -34.21 -5.78
CA LYS A 127 20.34 -35.54 -6.24
C LYS A 127 20.35 -36.64 -5.17
N THR A 128 19.98 -36.30 -3.94
CA THR A 128 19.85 -37.29 -2.85
C THR A 128 18.87 -38.40 -3.23
N PRO A 129 19.12 -39.68 -2.88
CA PRO A 129 18.18 -40.77 -3.17
C PRO A 129 16.79 -40.52 -2.59
N TYR A 130 15.73 -40.81 -3.35
CA TYR A 130 14.34 -40.59 -2.92
C TYR A 130 14.00 -41.32 -1.62
N MET A 131 14.51 -42.54 -1.43
CA MET A 131 14.29 -43.30 -0.20
C MET A 131 14.91 -42.61 1.03
N ALA A 132 16.06 -41.95 0.88
CA ALA A 132 16.70 -41.22 1.98
C ALA A 132 15.91 -39.95 2.34
N MET A 133 15.38 -39.23 1.34
CA MET A 133 14.50 -38.07 1.56
C MET A 133 13.16 -38.47 2.19
N PHE A 134 12.63 -39.62 1.81
CA PHE A 134 11.40 -40.17 2.36
C PHE A 134 11.57 -40.58 3.84
N ILE A 135 12.61 -41.38 4.14
CA ILE A 135 12.90 -41.84 5.50
C ILE A 135 13.23 -40.66 6.42
N SER A 136 13.98 -39.66 5.93
CA SER A 136 14.30 -38.48 6.76
C SER A 136 13.05 -37.71 7.16
N THR A 137 12.10 -37.52 6.24
CA THR A 137 10.83 -36.86 6.54
C THR A 137 10.02 -37.66 7.56
N TRP A 138 9.91 -38.98 7.37
CA TRP A 138 9.16 -39.84 8.28
C TRP A 138 9.78 -39.86 9.69
N ALA A 139 11.11 -39.97 9.78
CA ALA A 139 11.84 -39.93 11.05
C ALA A 139 11.69 -38.58 11.75
N LEU A 140 11.79 -37.47 11.03
CA LEU A 140 11.64 -36.12 11.60
C LEU A 140 10.23 -35.87 12.13
N LEU A 141 9.19 -36.32 11.42
CA LEU A 141 7.80 -36.21 11.88
C LEU A 141 7.55 -37.07 13.12
N GLY A 142 8.02 -38.32 13.12
CA GLY A 142 7.92 -39.22 14.27
C GLY A 142 8.66 -38.66 15.49
N ALA A 143 9.92 -38.26 15.32
CA ALA A 143 10.72 -37.64 16.38
C ALA A 143 10.09 -36.34 16.89
N GLY A 144 9.56 -35.51 15.99
CA GLY A 144 8.85 -34.27 16.34
C GLY A 144 7.67 -34.51 17.28
N LEU A 145 6.87 -35.56 17.05
CA LEU A 145 5.77 -35.92 17.94
C LEU A 145 6.25 -36.45 19.30
N VAL A 146 7.37 -37.19 19.33
CA VAL A 146 7.98 -37.65 20.59
C VAL A 146 8.49 -36.46 21.42
N PHE A 147 9.17 -35.50 20.80
CA PHE A 147 9.63 -34.29 21.49
C PHE A 147 8.49 -33.33 21.84
N ALA A 148 7.36 -33.40 21.14
CA ALA A 148 6.16 -32.63 21.49
C ALA A 148 5.44 -33.17 22.75
N LEU A 149 5.61 -34.46 23.11
CA LEU A 149 4.93 -35.06 24.27
C LEU A 149 5.25 -34.36 25.60
N PRO A 150 6.52 -34.09 25.97
CA PRO A 150 6.83 -33.33 27.17
C PRO A 150 6.17 -31.95 27.17
N VAL A 151 6.20 -31.24 26.03
CA VAL A 151 5.57 -29.92 25.91
C VAL A 151 4.07 -30.03 26.15
N LEU A 152 3.41 -30.99 25.53
CA LEU A 152 1.98 -31.24 25.70
C LEU A 152 1.63 -31.59 27.16
N TYR A 153 2.42 -32.46 27.80
CA TYR A 153 2.19 -32.90 29.16
C TYR A 153 2.39 -31.79 30.21
N PHE A 154 3.44 -30.98 30.06
CA PHE A 154 3.81 -29.95 31.04
C PHE A 154 3.15 -28.58 30.78
N ARG A 155 2.89 -28.22 29.52
CA ARG A 155 2.40 -26.87 29.15
C ARG A 155 0.90 -26.80 28.91
N VAL A 156 0.23 -27.88 28.52
CA VAL A 156 -1.23 -27.85 28.30
C VAL A 156 -1.98 -28.20 29.59
N LYS A 157 -2.35 -27.15 30.34
CA LYS A 157 -3.18 -27.24 31.54
C LYS A 157 -4.67 -27.07 31.22
N ASN A 158 -5.55 -27.57 32.09
CA ASN A 158 -7.01 -27.42 31.95
C ASN A 158 -7.49 -25.98 32.21
N HIS A 159 -6.74 -25.20 32.98
CA HIS A 159 -6.97 -23.79 33.25
C HIS A 159 -5.64 -23.04 33.23
N THR A 160 -5.66 -21.77 32.85
CA THR A 160 -4.52 -20.85 32.97
C THR A 160 -4.59 -20.19 34.35
N GLU A 161 -3.52 -20.26 35.14
CA GLU A 161 -3.47 -19.71 36.49
C GLU A 161 -3.22 -18.18 36.44
N ILE A 162 -3.93 -17.43 37.30
CA ILE A 162 -3.86 -15.96 37.42
C ILE A 162 -2.47 -15.46 37.87
N SER A 163 -1.61 -16.34 38.41
CA SER A 163 -0.23 -15.98 38.79
C SER A 163 0.66 -15.60 37.59
N ASP A 164 0.34 -16.12 36.39
CA ASP A 164 0.94 -15.66 35.14
C ASP A 164 0.52 -14.20 34.80
N GLU A 165 -0.58 -13.70 35.40
CA GLU A 165 -1.08 -12.33 35.25
C GLU A 165 -0.37 -11.30 36.14
N ALA A 166 0.18 -11.70 37.29
CA ALA A 166 0.95 -10.79 38.14
C ALA A 166 2.25 -10.33 37.45
N LEU A 167 2.85 -11.19 36.60
CA LEU A 167 3.96 -10.82 35.71
C LEU A 167 3.50 -9.96 34.51
N LEU A 168 2.20 -9.96 34.17
CA LEU A 168 1.62 -9.09 33.11
C LEU A 168 1.57 -7.62 33.55
N SER A 169 1.58 -7.33 34.85
CA SER A 169 1.65 -5.95 35.36
C SER A 169 3.01 -5.28 35.11
N GLN A 170 4.04 -6.06 34.74
CA GLN A 170 5.39 -5.58 34.44
C GLN A 170 5.73 -5.58 32.94
N MET A 171 4.79 -5.98 32.06
CA MET A 171 5.00 -5.94 30.62
C MET A 171 4.33 -4.71 30.01
N PRO A 172 4.94 -4.10 28.99
CA PRO A 172 4.48 -2.83 28.45
C PRO A 172 3.08 -2.96 27.86
N SER A 173 2.21 -2.02 28.22
CA SER A 173 0.82 -1.94 27.80
C SER A 173 0.66 -2.22 26.30
N SER A 174 -0.17 -3.21 25.94
CA SER A 174 -0.54 -3.40 24.54
C SER A 174 -1.39 -2.21 24.08
N SER A 175 -0.92 -1.45 23.09
CA SER A 175 -1.68 -0.33 22.53
C SER A 175 -2.24 -0.70 21.16
N SER A 176 -3.45 -0.23 20.86
CA SER A 176 -4.06 -0.39 19.53
C SER A 176 -3.93 0.92 18.77
N LYS A 177 -3.49 0.85 17.52
CA LYS A 177 -3.44 1.98 16.57
C LYS A 177 -4.43 1.73 15.45
N TYR A 178 -5.16 2.78 15.07
CA TYR A 178 -6.19 2.70 14.05
C TYR A 178 -5.76 3.44 12.79
N TYR A 179 -5.99 2.82 11.63
CA TYR A 179 -5.76 3.48 10.37
C TYR A 179 -6.76 4.62 10.19
N HIS A 180 -6.25 5.84 10.12
CA HIS A 180 -7.03 7.05 9.87
C HIS A 180 -6.87 7.48 8.41
N PRO A 181 -7.84 7.23 7.50
CA PRO A 181 -7.63 7.41 6.06
C PRO A 181 -7.49 8.87 5.65
N TYR A 182 -8.33 9.76 6.20
CA TYR A 182 -8.37 11.19 5.88
C TYR A 182 -8.48 12.02 7.14
N PHE A 183 -7.79 13.15 7.23
CA PHE A 183 -7.79 14.07 8.36
C PHE A 183 -8.66 15.29 8.05
N SER A 184 -9.30 15.84 9.06
CA SER A 184 -9.91 17.17 8.97
C SER A 184 -8.83 18.25 8.81
N PRO A 185 -9.14 19.40 8.19
CA PRO A 185 -8.19 20.51 8.08
C PRO A 185 -7.59 20.94 9.43
N ALA A 186 -8.41 20.95 10.49
CA ALA A 186 -7.98 21.28 11.84
C ALA A 186 -6.99 20.25 12.43
N GLU A 187 -7.20 18.96 12.17
CA GLU A 187 -6.25 17.91 12.58
C GLU A 187 -4.92 18.04 11.83
N VAL A 188 -4.97 18.30 10.52
CA VAL A 188 -3.76 18.51 9.71
C VAL A 188 -2.99 19.71 10.22
N GLU A 189 -3.66 20.83 10.50
CA GLU A 189 -3.03 22.02 11.07
C GLU A 189 -2.37 21.68 12.41
N TYR A 190 -3.13 21.12 13.37
CA TYR A 190 -2.59 20.72 14.68
C TYR A 190 -1.35 19.82 14.58
N LEU A 191 -1.43 18.76 13.77
CA LEU A 191 -0.33 17.82 13.58
C LEU A 191 0.86 18.49 12.90
N SER A 192 0.64 19.28 11.84
CA SER A 192 1.70 20.00 11.14
C SER A 192 2.40 20.98 12.07
N GLU A 193 1.66 21.75 12.89
CA GLU A 193 2.23 22.68 13.86
C GLU A 193 3.09 21.98 14.91
N LYS A 194 2.61 20.84 15.43
CA LYS A 194 3.35 19.99 16.38
C LYS A 194 4.70 19.54 15.80
N GLN A 195 4.75 19.18 14.52
CA GLN A 195 5.99 18.71 13.86
C GLN A 195 6.87 19.82 13.31
N ARG A 196 6.30 20.99 12.99
CA ARG A 196 7.00 22.16 12.42
C ARG A 196 7.98 22.79 13.43
N GLY A 197 7.69 22.71 14.73
CA GLY A 197 8.52 23.30 15.77
C GLY A 197 8.63 24.82 15.62
N LYS A 198 9.86 25.35 15.51
CA LYS A 198 10.13 26.80 15.40
C LYS A 198 10.11 27.35 13.97
N GLN A 199 9.86 26.52 12.96
CA GLN A 199 9.84 26.97 11.56
C GLN A 199 8.53 27.70 11.25
N SER A 200 8.56 28.65 10.32
CA SER A 200 7.33 29.29 9.80
C SER A 200 6.61 28.35 8.83
N ALA A 201 5.29 28.53 8.68
CA ALA A 201 4.50 27.77 7.71
C ALA A 201 5.07 27.89 6.27
N THR A 202 5.50 29.07 5.87
CA THR A 202 6.12 29.30 4.55
C THR A 202 7.44 28.55 4.37
N ALA A 203 8.27 28.47 5.42
CA ALA A 203 9.53 27.73 5.37
C ALA A 203 9.28 26.22 5.28
N GLU A 204 8.31 25.71 6.06
CA GLU A 204 7.86 24.32 5.95
C GLU A 204 7.38 24.00 4.54
N ASP A 205 6.53 24.86 3.96
CA ASP A 205 5.99 24.66 2.63
C ASP A 205 7.08 24.66 1.56
N LYS A 206 8.10 25.53 1.68
CA LYS A 206 9.26 25.52 0.79
C LYS A 206 10.01 24.18 0.85
N VAL A 207 10.28 23.67 2.06
CA VAL A 207 10.95 22.37 2.24
C VAL A 207 10.11 21.23 1.66
N ARG A 208 8.79 21.26 1.88
CA ARG A 208 7.84 20.28 1.34
C ARG A 208 7.85 20.28 -0.18
N GLN A 209 7.83 21.46 -0.82
CA GLN A 209 7.91 21.56 -2.29
C GLN A 209 9.25 21.06 -2.85
N THR A 210 10.37 21.38 -2.18
CA THR A 210 11.69 20.83 -2.55
C THR A 210 11.70 19.31 -2.47
N ALA A 211 11.10 18.73 -1.43
CA ALA A 211 10.99 17.28 -1.29
C ALA A 211 10.11 16.65 -2.37
N CYS A 212 8.96 17.25 -2.70
CA CYS A 212 8.10 16.78 -3.78
C CYS A 212 8.83 16.77 -5.12
N ALA A 213 9.52 17.87 -5.47
CA ALA A 213 10.29 17.96 -6.71
C ALA A 213 11.43 16.91 -6.77
N PHE A 214 12.12 16.70 -5.65
CA PHE A 214 13.14 15.66 -5.53
C PHE A 214 12.55 14.26 -5.75
N LEU A 215 11.46 13.94 -5.04
CA LEU A 215 10.78 12.65 -5.11
C LEU A 215 10.30 12.34 -6.53
N GLU A 216 9.67 13.31 -7.21
CA GLU A 216 9.23 13.14 -8.59
C GLU A 216 10.38 13.00 -9.58
N THR A 217 11.48 13.75 -9.38
CA THR A 217 12.67 13.64 -10.23
C THR A 217 13.30 12.25 -10.12
N VAL A 218 13.46 11.73 -8.90
CA VAL A 218 13.96 10.37 -8.66
C VAL A 218 13.00 9.34 -9.26
N GLY A 219 11.69 9.49 -9.01
CA GLY A 219 10.69 8.56 -9.52
C GLY A 219 10.62 8.53 -11.05
N ALA A 220 10.75 9.68 -11.71
CA ALA A 220 10.80 9.77 -13.17
C ALA A 220 12.07 9.13 -13.74
N ARG A 221 13.25 9.37 -13.14
CA ARG A 221 14.53 8.79 -13.60
C ARG A 221 14.54 7.26 -13.47
N ILE A 222 13.92 6.71 -12.42
CA ILE A 222 13.78 5.25 -12.23
C ILE A 222 12.77 4.63 -13.20
N GLY A 223 11.86 5.45 -13.76
CA GLY A 223 10.78 5.00 -14.61
C GLY A 223 9.55 4.50 -13.84
N PHE A 224 9.31 5.02 -12.62
CA PHE A 224 8.10 4.68 -11.89
C PHE A 224 6.84 5.22 -12.57
N PRO A 225 5.74 4.43 -12.61
CA PRO A 225 4.44 4.93 -13.03
C PRO A 225 3.97 6.09 -12.15
N ARG A 226 3.15 6.97 -12.72
CA ARG A 226 2.59 8.15 -12.03
C ARG A 226 1.82 7.80 -10.76
N LYS A 227 1.13 6.66 -10.74
CA LYS A 227 0.42 6.15 -9.56
C LYS A 227 1.35 5.88 -8.36
N THR A 228 2.53 5.33 -8.64
CA THR A 228 3.56 5.04 -7.63
C THR A 228 4.13 6.34 -7.07
N VAL A 229 4.47 7.28 -7.94
CA VAL A 229 5.00 8.59 -7.51
C VAL A 229 3.97 9.38 -6.69
N ALA A 230 2.71 9.41 -7.13
CA ALA A 230 1.64 10.09 -6.40
C ALA A 230 1.38 9.49 -5.02
N SER A 231 1.35 8.16 -4.91
CA SER A 231 1.17 7.49 -3.62
C SER A 231 2.36 7.75 -2.69
N ALA A 232 3.59 7.76 -3.22
CA ALA A 232 4.79 8.15 -2.47
C ALA A 232 4.74 9.61 -1.97
N LEU A 233 4.21 10.56 -2.75
CA LEU A 233 3.98 11.93 -2.28
C LEU A 233 3.00 11.96 -1.09
N SER A 234 1.90 11.22 -1.17
CA SER A 234 0.94 11.10 -0.07
C SER A 234 1.57 10.50 1.20
N LEU A 235 2.36 9.43 1.05
CA LEU A 235 3.11 8.80 2.14
C LEU A 235 4.12 9.76 2.79
N TYR A 236 4.84 10.54 1.98
CA TYR A 236 5.78 11.55 2.48
C TYR A 236 5.07 12.62 3.33
N HIS A 237 3.93 13.12 2.86
CA HIS A 237 3.13 14.10 3.61
C HIS A 237 2.62 13.49 4.91
N ARG A 238 2.08 12.27 4.86
CA ARG A 238 1.54 11.57 6.03
C ARG A 238 2.62 11.33 7.08
N PHE A 239 3.82 10.92 6.66
CA PHE A 239 4.95 10.71 7.57
C PHE A 239 5.23 11.95 8.42
N HIS A 240 5.23 13.13 7.80
CA HIS A 240 5.52 14.39 8.49
C HIS A 240 4.36 14.98 9.29
N LEU A 241 3.20 14.34 9.34
CA LEU A 241 2.18 14.63 10.38
C LEU A 241 2.57 14.03 11.73
N PHE A 242 3.39 12.97 11.74
CA PHE A 242 3.75 12.22 12.94
C PHE A 242 5.21 12.38 13.35
N PHE A 243 6.09 12.71 12.39
CA PHE A 243 7.53 12.80 12.62
C PHE A 243 8.09 14.19 12.28
N PRO A 244 8.91 14.79 13.18
CA PRO A 244 9.48 16.11 12.95
C PRO A 244 10.41 16.17 11.73
N ARG A 245 10.28 17.20 10.91
CA ARG A 245 11.14 17.40 9.73
C ARG A 245 12.62 17.61 10.06
N LYS A 246 12.92 18.10 11.28
CA LYS A 246 14.30 18.34 11.74
C LYS A 246 15.09 17.06 11.97
N ASP A 247 14.40 15.96 12.31
CA ASP A 247 15.04 14.69 12.68
C ASP A 247 15.22 13.78 11.46
N PHE A 248 14.47 14.04 10.39
CA PHE A 248 14.45 13.23 9.18
C PHE A 248 14.76 14.07 7.94
N PRO A 249 15.92 13.89 7.30
CA PRO A 249 16.23 14.55 6.04
C PRO A 249 15.22 14.20 4.96
N TYR A 250 14.74 15.21 4.23
CA TYR A 250 13.66 15.02 3.25
C TYR A 250 13.97 13.97 2.17
N HIS A 251 15.24 13.85 1.77
CA HIS A 251 15.65 12.90 0.74
C HIS A 251 15.55 11.46 1.23
N ASP A 252 15.87 11.19 2.49
CA ASP A 252 15.77 9.84 3.06
C ASP A 252 14.31 9.39 3.18
N VAL A 253 13.43 10.30 3.64
CA VAL A 253 11.99 10.06 3.71
C VAL A 253 11.39 9.90 2.31
N ALA A 254 11.80 10.72 1.34
CA ALA A 254 11.32 10.63 -0.04
C ALA A 254 11.68 9.28 -0.68
N LEU A 255 12.90 8.77 -0.48
CA LEU A 255 13.29 7.45 -0.98
C LEU A 255 12.51 6.34 -0.28
N ALA A 256 12.37 6.39 1.04
CA ALA A 256 11.59 5.39 1.77
C ALA A 256 10.11 5.39 1.31
N ALA A 257 9.52 6.57 1.08
CA ALA A 257 8.15 6.69 0.56
C ALA A 257 8.01 6.12 -0.85
N LEU A 258 8.98 6.37 -1.74
CA LEU A 258 9.03 5.73 -3.06
C LEU A 258 9.18 4.21 -2.96
N TYR A 259 10.00 3.73 -2.02
CA TYR A 259 10.22 2.30 -1.84
C TYR A 259 8.97 1.58 -1.31
N VAL A 260 8.29 2.14 -0.32
CA VAL A 260 7.00 1.63 0.18
C VAL A 260 5.96 1.67 -0.92
N SER A 261 5.84 2.78 -1.64
CA SER A 261 4.87 2.89 -2.74
C SER A 261 5.15 1.93 -3.89
N ALA A 262 6.42 1.67 -4.19
CA ALA A 262 6.81 0.69 -5.20
C ALA A 262 6.35 -0.73 -4.82
N LYS A 263 6.38 -1.07 -3.52
CA LYS A 263 5.80 -2.34 -2.99
C LYS A 263 4.28 -2.34 -3.09
N GLU A 264 3.63 -1.23 -2.76
CA GLU A 264 2.17 -1.11 -2.81
C GLU A 264 1.60 -1.26 -4.24
N HIS A 265 2.33 -0.81 -5.27
CA HIS A 265 1.86 -0.80 -6.66
C HIS A 265 2.45 -1.90 -7.56
N ASP A 266 3.15 -2.88 -6.99
CA ASP A 266 3.88 -3.94 -7.71
C ASP A 266 4.88 -3.39 -8.75
N THR A 267 5.57 -2.32 -8.39
CA THR A 267 6.60 -1.66 -9.23
C THR A 267 7.97 -1.74 -8.55
N LEU A 268 8.27 -2.87 -7.91
CA LEU A 268 9.40 -3.01 -6.99
C LEU A 268 10.77 -2.74 -7.66
N LYS A 269 11.61 -2.00 -6.94
CA LYS A 269 13.01 -1.74 -7.29
C LYS A 269 13.92 -2.09 -6.11
N LYS A 270 15.20 -2.40 -6.39
CA LYS A 270 16.16 -2.70 -5.31
C LYS A 270 16.53 -1.41 -4.57
N PRO A 271 16.71 -1.41 -3.24
CA PRO A 271 17.13 -0.21 -2.49
C PRO A 271 18.42 0.41 -3.04
N ARG A 272 19.36 -0.42 -3.49
CA ARG A 272 20.62 0.01 -4.09
C ARG A 272 20.40 0.81 -5.39
N GLU A 273 19.47 0.40 -6.24
CA GLU A 273 19.12 1.13 -7.48
C GLU A 273 18.49 2.49 -7.16
N LEU A 274 17.62 2.53 -6.15
CA LEU A 274 16.98 3.75 -5.67
C LEU A 274 18.01 4.76 -5.11
N LEU A 275 19.03 4.26 -4.38
CA LEU A 275 20.15 5.08 -3.88
C LEU A 275 21.04 5.62 -5.02
N ALA A 276 21.37 4.79 -6.01
CA ALA A 276 22.20 5.22 -7.15
C ALA A 276 21.57 6.40 -7.90
N VAL A 277 20.25 6.33 -8.15
CA VAL A 277 19.51 7.42 -8.81
C VAL A 277 19.39 8.63 -7.91
N SER A 278 19.14 8.43 -6.62
CA SER A 278 19.10 9.51 -5.62
C SER A 278 20.40 10.30 -5.60
N TYR A 279 21.55 9.63 -5.55
CA TYR A 279 22.85 10.30 -5.57
C TYR A 279 23.08 11.08 -6.86
N ALA A 280 22.64 10.56 -8.01
CA ALA A 280 22.72 11.28 -9.27
C ALA A 280 21.87 12.56 -9.31
N VAL A 281 20.81 12.63 -8.51
CA VAL A 281 19.98 13.84 -8.36
C VAL A 281 20.57 14.79 -7.30
N ARG A 282 21.09 14.26 -6.20
CA ARG A 282 21.68 15.02 -5.08
C ARG A 282 23.04 15.62 -5.41
N PHE A 283 23.82 14.93 -6.26
CA PHE A 283 25.20 15.30 -6.60
C PHE A 283 25.38 15.36 -8.13
N PRO A 284 24.85 16.40 -8.80
CA PRO A 284 24.90 16.50 -10.26
C PRO A 284 26.32 16.51 -10.84
N GLU A 285 27.30 17.04 -10.10
CA GLU A 285 28.70 17.06 -10.54
C GLU A 285 29.32 15.65 -10.64
N LEU A 286 28.93 14.75 -9.73
CA LEU A 286 29.36 13.36 -9.75
C LEU A 286 28.62 12.60 -10.86
N ALA A 287 27.34 12.88 -11.07
CA ALA A 287 26.55 12.32 -12.16
C ALA A 287 27.12 12.69 -13.53
N ALA A 288 27.58 13.94 -13.71
CA ALA A 288 28.17 14.41 -14.96
C ALA A 288 29.48 13.70 -15.34
N LYS A 289 30.19 13.14 -14.34
CA LYS A 289 31.42 12.35 -14.53
C LYS A 289 31.14 10.86 -14.71
N SER A 290 29.89 10.41 -14.57
CA SER A 290 29.53 9.00 -14.71
C SER A 290 29.66 8.53 -16.16
N LYS A 291 30.13 7.28 -16.32
CA LYS A 291 30.19 6.59 -17.62
C LYS A 291 28.84 6.01 -18.05
N HIS A 292 27.86 5.97 -17.15
CA HIS A 292 26.54 5.40 -17.45
C HIS A 292 25.69 6.38 -18.28
N PRO A 293 25.01 5.91 -19.35
CA PRO A 293 24.20 6.76 -20.23
C PRO A 293 23.07 7.52 -19.51
N GLY A 294 22.57 7.01 -18.38
CA GLY A 294 21.53 7.63 -17.57
C GLY A 294 22.03 8.58 -16.47
N GLY A 295 23.34 8.82 -16.38
CA GLY A 295 23.94 9.61 -15.30
C GLY A 295 23.85 8.95 -13.91
N GLU A 296 23.51 7.66 -13.85
CA GLU A 296 23.50 6.87 -12.63
C GLU A 296 24.91 6.78 -12.06
N ILE A 297 25.03 6.96 -10.75
CA ILE A 297 26.31 6.85 -10.06
C ILE A 297 26.55 5.39 -9.74
N ASP A 298 27.69 4.87 -10.17
CA ASP A 298 28.13 3.55 -9.79
C ASP A 298 28.46 3.54 -8.29
N LEU A 299 27.62 2.86 -7.51
CA LEU A 299 27.77 2.79 -6.06
C LEU A 299 29.02 2.03 -5.63
N ASP A 300 29.64 1.24 -6.50
CA ASP A 300 30.93 0.59 -6.21
C ASP A 300 32.10 1.58 -6.22
N THR A 301 31.90 2.78 -6.77
CA THR A 301 32.88 3.89 -6.70
C THR A 301 32.72 4.76 -5.46
N MET A 302 31.64 4.56 -4.70
CA MET A 302 31.37 5.27 -3.45
C MET A 302 31.90 4.47 -2.26
N ASP A 303 32.09 5.14 -1.11
CA ASP A 303 32.48 4.46 0.13
C ASP A 303 31.40 3.41 0.51
N PRO A 304 31.73 2.10 0.54
CA PRO A 304 30.77 1.05 0.85
C PRO A 304 30.09 1.23 2.21
N THR A 305 30.78 1.83 3.19
CA THR A 305 30.24 2.04 4.53
C THR A 305 29.11 3.07 4.54
N ILE A 306 29.24 4.14 3.74
CA ILE A 306 28.22 5.19 3.59
C ILE A 306 27.00 4.64 2.86
N VAL A 307 27.21 3.93 1.75
CA VAL A 307 26.12 3.33 0.97
C VAL A 307 25.31 2.36 1.81
N GLU A 308 25.98 1.54 2.62
CA GLU A 308 25.32 0.59 3.50
C GLU A 308 24.57 1.29 4.64
N ALA A 309 25.13 2.36 5.22
CA ALA A 309 24.46 3.18 6.22
C ALA A 309 23.18 3.84 5.68
N ASP A 310 23.24 4.41 4.48
CA ASP A 310 22.07 5.01 3.81
C ASP A 310 21.02 3.94 3.45
N ARG A 311 21.46 2.74 3.04
CA ARG A 311 20.57 1.59 2.81
C ARG A 311 19.83 1.16 4.08
N LEU A 312 20.53 1.08 5.21
CA LEU A 312 19.92 0.75 6.50
C LEU A 312 18.96 1.85 6.96
N ARG A 313 19.30 3.13 6.76
CA ARG A 313 18.42 4.26 7.09
C ARG A 313 17.14 4.24 6.25
N LEU A 314 17.23 3.95 4.96
CA LEU A 314 16.08 3.77 4.08
C LEU A 314 15.13 2.70 4.62
N LEU A 315 15.65 1.52 5.01
CA LEU A 315 14.83 0.44 5.59
C LEU A 315 14.26 0.78 6.97
N ALA A 316 14.99 1.55 7.78
CA ALA A 316 14.49 2.03 9.06
C ALA A 316 13.30 2.99 8.89
N ILE A 317 13.41 3.96 7.97
CA ILE A 317 12.31 4.90 7.68
C ILE A 317 11.15 4.18 6.98
N GLU A 318 11.42 3.20 6.14
CA GLU A 318 10.39 2.34 5.54
C GLU A 318 9.47 1.76 6.63
N ARG A 319 10.05 1.17 7.67
CA ARG A 319 9.29 0.64 8.80
C ARG A 319 8.42 1.72 9.46
N LEU A 320 8.96 2.91 9.67
CA LEU A 320 8.20 4.02 10.27
C LEU A 320 7.02 4.45 9.38
N ILE A 321 7.22 4.53 8.06
CA ILE A 321 6.14 4.82 7.11
C ILE A 321 5.04 3.76 7.20
N LEU A 322 5.40 2.47 7.24
CA LEU A 322 4.44 1.37 7.39
C LEU A 322 3.60 1.48 8.67
N GLU A 323 4.21 1.92 9.78
CA GLU A 323 3.50 2.19 11.03
C GLU A 323 2.49 3.35 10.88
N THR A 324 2.84 4.42 10.14
CA THR A 324 1.92 5.57 9.93
C THR A 324 0.66 5.22 9.14
N ILE A 325 0.75 4.22 8.24
CA ILE A 325 -0.39 3.70 7.48
C ILE A 325 -1.00 2.45 8.13
N CYS A 326 -0.55 2.07 9.32
CA CYS A 326 -1.03 0.88 10.02
C CYS A 326 -0.97 -0.40 9.16
N PHE A 327 0.04 -0.50 8.28
CA PHE A 327 0.17 -1.58 7.28
C PHE A 327 -1.06 -1.72 6.35
N ASN A 328 -1.82 -0.63 6.16
CA ASN A 328 -2.88 -0.59 5.17
C ASN A 328 -2.31 -0.16 3.81
N PHE A 329 -2.31 -1.08 2.85
CA PHE A 329 -1.81 -0.89 1.49
C PHE A 329 -2.94 -0.58 0.47
N THR A 330 -4.12 -0.18 0.93
CA THR A 330 -5.23 0.15 0.02
C THR A 330 -5.08 1.57 -0.54
N ALA A 331 -4.27 1.77 -1.58
CA ALA A 331 -4.23 3.03 -2.33
C ALA A 331 -5.29 3.07 -3.44
N ARG A 332 -6.40 3.77 -3.19
CA ARG A 332 -7.33 4.18 -4.26
C ARG A 332 -6.84 5.49 -4.89
N MET A 333 -6.73 5.54 -6.21
CA MET A 333 -6.22 6.71 -6.93
C MET A 333 -7.34 7.55 -7.57
N PRO A 334 -7.21 8.88 -7.61
CA PRO A 334 -8.18 9.79 -8.23
C PRO A 334 -8.15 9.75 -9.77
N PHE A 335 -7.03 9.36 -10.37
CA PHE A 335 -6.80 9.43 -11.82
C PHE A 335 -7.86 8.71 -12.69
N PRO A 336 -8.29 7.48 -12.35
CA PRO A 336 -9.35 6.82 -13.12
C PRO A 336 -10.70 7.55 -12.97
N TYR A 337 -10.97 8.18 -11.83
CA TYR A 337 -12.21 8.91 -11.60
C TYR A 337 -12.26 10.19 -12.44
N VAL A 338 -11.15 10.90 -12.63
CA VAL A 338 -11.11 12.08 -13.53
C VAL A 338 -11.58 11.71 -14.94
N ILE A 339 -11.12 10.57 -15.45
CA ILE A 339 -11.50 10.08 -16.79
C ILE A 339 -12.97 9.65 -16.81
N LYS A 340 -13.45 8.96 -15.77
CA LYS A 340 -14.84 8.51 -15.67
C LYS A 340 -15.80 9.70 -15.55
N LEU A 341 -15.53 10.65 -14.66
CA LEU A 341 -16.31 11.87 -14.47
C LEU A 341 -16.39 12.69 -15.76
N GLY A 342 -15.26 12.87 -16.47
CA GLY A 342 -15.26 13.54 -17.76
C GLY A 342 -16.19 12.89 -18.81
N LYS A 343 -16.37 11.57 -18.74
CA LYS A 343 -17.33 10.83 -19.58
C LYS A 343 -18.75 10.83 -19.00
N GLU A 344 -18.92 11.10 -17.71
CA GLU A 344 -20.16 10.94 -16.98
C GLU A 344 -21.01 12.22 -16.92
N PHE A 345 -20.44 13.39 -17.21
CA PHE A 345 -21.23 14.59 -17.51
C PHE A 345 -22.22 14.42 -18.68
N ARG A 346 -22.23 13.25 -19.33
CA ARG A 346 -23.25 12.73 -20.26
C ARG A 346 -24.66 12.53 -19.68
N GLY A 347 -25.04 13.10 -18.53
CA GLY A 347 -26.33 12.78 -17.93
C GLY A 347 -26.80 13.71 -16.84
N ILE A 348 -27.29 14.89 -17.22
CA ILE A 348 -28.39 15.56 -16.50
C ILE A 348 -29.44 15.91 -17.55
N PRO A 349 -30.61 15.25 -17.55
CA PRO A 349 -31.67 15.57 -18.49
C PRO A 349 -32.22 16.97 -18.18
N GLN A 350 -32.23 17.84 -19.18
CA GLN A 350 -32.87 19.15 -19.10
C GLN A 350 -34.30 18.98 -19.64
N HIS A 351 -35.24 18.93 -18.71
CA HIS A 351 -36.69 18.93 -18.89
C HIS A 351 -37.32 17.72 -19.62
N SER A 352 -38.26 17.12 -18.89
CA SER A 352 -39.27 16.19 -19.39
C SER A 352 -40.11 16.82 -20.48
N ASP A 353 -40.18 16.17 -21.65
CA ASP A 353 -41.43 15.95 -22.39
C ASP A 353 -41.25 14.78 -23.39
N ILE A 354 -41.94 13.67 -23.09
CA ILE A 354 -42.79 12.88 -24.00
C ILE A 354 -42.15 12.39 -25.34
N TYR A 355 -41.88 11.08 -25.37
CA TYR A 355 -41.68 10.16 -26.52
C TYR A 355 -40.61 10.54 -27.58
N ASP A 356 -39.39 10.02 -27.41
CA ASP A 356 -38.64 9.36 -28.51
C ASP A 356 -37.45 8.55 -27.96
N ASP A 357 -37.36 7.28 -28.36
CA ASP A 357 -36.45 6.25 -27.83
C ASP A 357 -35.12 6.15 -28.59
N GLU A 358 -34.64 7.23 -29.23
CA GLU A 358 -33.46 7.12 -30.10
C GLU A 358 -32.54 8.36 -30.18
N LEU A 359 -32.33 9.14 -29.09
CA LEU A 359 -31.15 10.04 -29.03
C LEU A 359 -30.76 10.51 -27.62
N ASN A 360 -30.32 9.60 -26.75
CA ASN A 360 -29.63 9.97 -25.51
C ASN A 360 -28.16 10.36 -25.78
N VAL A 361 -27.93 11.49 -26.44
CA VAL A 361 -26.57 12.06 -26.59
C VAL A 361 -26.34 13.10 -25.50
N GLY A 362 -26.04 12.63 -24.29
CA GLY A 362 -25.50 13.50 -23.26
C GLY A 362 -24.16 14.07 -23.70
N LEU A 363 -23.96 15.38 -23.51
CA LEU A 363 -22.72 16.05 -23.89
C LEU A 363 -21.58 15.62 -22.94
N ALA A 364 -20.38 15.37 -23.48
CA ALA A 364 -19.21 14.99 -22.67
C ALA A 364 -18.35 16.22 -22.32
N ALA A 365 -17.54 16.12 -21.26
CA ALA A 365 -16.48 17.11 -21.05
C ALA A 365 -15.47 17.06 -22.22
N SER A 366 -14.97 18.22 -22.64
CA SER A 366 -13.96 18.29 -23.69
C SER A 366 -12.71 17.49 -23.33
N LYS A 367 -12.09 16.84 -24.33
CA LYS A 367 -10.82 16.11 -24.12
C LYS A 367 -9.72 17.00 -23.53
N THR A 368 -9.73 18.29 -23.87
CA THR A 368 -8.80 19.29 -23.33
C THR A 368 -9.03 19.50 -21.84
N LEU A 369 -10.30 19.63 -21.41
CA LEU A 369 -10.68 19.77 -20.01
C LEU A 369 -10.25 18.54 -19.20
N VAL A 370 -10.54 17.33 -19.68
CA VAL A 370 -10.18 16.08 -18.98
C VAL A 370 -8.67 15.91 -18.86
N LYS A 371 -7.90 16.25 -19.90
CA LYS A 371 -6.43 16.23 -19.85
C LYS A 371 -5.87 17.24 -18.85
N LEU A 372 -6.43 18.45 -18.80
CA LEU A 372 -6.04 19.46 -17.84
C LEU A 372 -6.40 19.04 -16.42
N GLY A 373 -7.62 18.56 -16.18
CA GLY A 373 -8.05 18.03 -14.89
C GLY A 373 -7.16 16.88 -14.42
N TRP A 374 -6.72 15.99 -15.32
CA TRP A 374 -5.78 14.93 -14.95
C TRP A 374 -4.43 15.48 -14.48
N ARG A 375 -3.91 16.54 -15.12
CA ARG A 375 -2.67 17.21 -14.71
C ARG A 375 -2.81 17.93 -13.37
N ILE A 376 -3.91 18.65 -13.17
CA ILE A 376 -4.24 19.30 -11.90
C ILE A 376 -4.35 18.27 -10.77
N CYS A 377 -4.95 17.12 -11.08
CA CYS A 377 -5.05 16.01 -10.15
C CYS A 377 -3.67 15.51 -9.70
N MET A 378 -2.72 15.36 -10.63
CA MET A 378 -1.34 15.03 -10.30
C MET A 378 -0.67 16.13 -9.45
N ASP A 379 -0.79 17.38 -9.88
CA ASP A 379 -0.17 18.53 -9.20
C ASP A 379 -0.70 18.67 -7.75
N SER A 380 -1.97 18.31 -7.51
CA SER A 380 -2.57 18.34 -6.16
C SER A 380 -1.87 17.42 -5.15
N TYR A 381 -1.15 16.38 -5.59
CA TYR A 381 -0.34 15.53 -4.71
C TYR A 381 0.90 16.24 -4.14
N ARG A 382 1.25 17.41 -4.69
CA ARG A 382 2.23 18.31 -4.09
C ARG A 382 1.63 19.18 -2.98
N THR A 383 0.48 18.82 -2.44
CA THR A 383 -0.21 19.51 -1.32
C THR A 383 -0.71 18.47 -0.31
N LEU A 384 -1.37 18.92 0.76
CA LEU A 384 -1.97 18.03 1.76
C LEU A 384 -3.38 17.53 1.39
N LEU A 385 -3.93 17.95 0.23
CA LEU A 385 -5.24 17.51 -0.25
C LEU A 385 -5.45 15.99 -0.28
N PRO A 386 -4.46 15.14 -0.66
CA PRO A 386 -4.63 13.68 -0.63
C PRO A 386 -4.85 13.09 0.76
N LEU A 387 -4.50 13.84 1.82
CA LEU A 387 -4.72 13.44 3.20
C LEU A 387 -6.05 13.97 3.76
N ILE A 388 -6.69 14.91 3.07
CA ILE A 388 -7.93 15.56 3.52
C ILE A 388 -9.14 15.03 2.76
N TYR A 389 -8.96 14.66 1.49
CA TYR A 389 -10.04 14.36 0.57
C TYR A 389 -9.95 12.96 -0.03
N PRO A 390 -11.09 12.27 -0.20
CA PRO A 390 -11.11 11.00 -0.90
C PRO A 390 -10.92 11.18 -2.42
N PRO A 391 -10.51 10.10 -3.13
CA PRO A 391 -10.15 10.16 -4.55
C PRO A 391 -11.23 10.72 -5.49
N HIS A 392 -12.51 10.49 -5.21
CA HIS A 392 -13.59 11.00 -6.05
C HIS A 392 -13.77 12.52 -5.89
N THR A 393 -13.65 13.04 -4.66
CA THR A 393 -13.65 14.49 -4.38
C THR A 393 -12.45 15.17 -5.02
N MET A 394 -11.25 14.59 -4.90
CA MET A 394 -10.06 15.09 -5.58
C MET A 394 -10.25 15.14 -7.11
N ALA A 395 -10.88 14.12 -7.69
CA ALA A 395 -11.15 14.08 -9.12
C ALA A 395 -12.17 15.14 -9.56
N LEU A 396 -13.25 15.34 -8.80
CA LEU A 396 -14.21 16.43 -9.02
C LEU A 396 -13.54 17.80 -8.89
N GLY A 397 -12.75 18.02 -7.84
CA GLY A 397 -12.00 19.26 -7.63
C GLY A 397 -11.03 19.54 -8.77
N SER A 398 -10.38 18.50 -9.29
CA SER A 398 -9.47 18.64 -10.43
C SER A 398 -10.20 19.06 -11.72
N ILE A 399 -11.39 18.51 -11.98
CA ILE A 399 -12.24 18.94 -13.10
C ILE A 399 -12.74 20.37 -12.86
N PHE A 400 -13.14 20.72 -11.65
CA PHE A 400 -13.62 22.05 -11.29
C PHE A 400 -12.56 23.13 -11.55
N VAL A 401 -11.34 22.96 -11.05
CA VAL A 401 -10.23 23.88 -11.31
C VAL A 401 -9.89 23.95 -12.79
N ALA A 402 -9.91 22.82 -13.50
CA ALA A 402 -9.68 22.80 -14.94
C ALA A 402 -10.74 23.64 -15.69
N SER A 403 -12.01 23.51 -15.29
CA SER A 403 -13.11 24.28 -15.88
C SER A 403 -12.99 25.77 -15.58
N LEU A 404 -12.62 26.15 -14.35
CA LEU A 404 -12.34 27.53 -13.98
C LEU A 404 -11.23 28.14 -14.83
N LEU A 405 -10.09 27.44 -14.95
CA LEU A 405 -8.95 27.92 -15.74
C LEU A 405 -9.24 28.05 -17.24
N LEU A 406 -10.11 27.19 -17.79
CA LEU A 406 -10.49 27.22 -19.21
C LEU A 406 -11.66 28.16 -19.52
N SER A 407 -12.36 28.69 -18.50
CA SER A 407 -13.50 29.61 -18.68
C SER A 407 -13.19 31.05 -18.25
N PHE A 408 -12.27 31.25 -17.31
CA PHE A 408 -11.98 32.57 -16.75
C PHE A 408 -11.21 33.48 -17.74
N GLU A 409 -11.78 34.66 -18.02
CA GLU A 409 -11.25 35.66 -18.96
C GLU A 409 -10.95 35.10 -20.36
N GLN A 410 -11.64 34.02 -20.77
CA GLN A 410 -11.53 33.46 -22.12
C GLN A 410 -12.73 33.89 -22.97
N PRO A 411 -12.55 34.09 -24.29
CA PRO A 411 -13.68 34.31 -25.18
C PRO A 411 -14.63 33.11 -25.14
N PRO A 412 -15.95 33.30 -25.33
CA PRO A 412 -16.91 32.19 -25.35
C PRO A 412 -16.48 31.17 -26.41
N SER A 413 -16.09 29.98 -25.95
CA SER A 413 -15.62 28.90 -26.79
C SER A 413 -16.75 28.41 -27.68
N GLN A 414 -16.48 28.25 -28.99
CA GLN A 414 -17.41 27.56 -29.91
C GLN A 414 -17.63 26.15 -29.37
N ILE A 415 -18.86 25.85 -28.96
CA ILE A 415 -19.23 24.53 -28.45
C ILE A 415 -19.14 23.56 -29.63
N ALA A 416 -18.16 22.66 -29.61
CA ALA A 416 -18.14 21.55 -30.55
C ALA A 416 -19.39 20.69 -30.33
N ASN A 417 -20.05 20.27 -31.42
CA ASN A 417 -21.25 19.43 -31.34
C ASN A 417 -21.04 18.24 -30.39
N GLY A 418 -21.73 18.25 -29.23
CA GLY A 418 -21.64 17.18 -28.23
C GLY A 418 -20.71 17.41 -27.02
N GLU A 419 -20.11 18.60 -26.84
CA GLU A 419 -19.32 18.95 -25.65
C GLU A 419 -20.02 19.93 -24.69
N VAL A 420 -19.92 19.69 -23.38
CA VAL A 420 -20.46 20.62 -22.36
C VAL A 420 -19.56 21.85 -22.25
N SER A 421 -20.17 23.05 -22.16
CA SER A 421 -19.42 24.29 -21.90
C SER A 421 -18.70 24.24 -20.53
N ASN A 422 -17.45 24.69 -20.49
CA ASN A 422 -16.68 24.76 -19.24
C ASN A 422 -17.39 25.64 -18.19
N GLN A 423 -18.05 26.73 -18.61
CA GLN A 423 -18.82 27.59 -17.72
C GLN A 423 -19.99 26.86 -17.07
N HIS A 424 -20.70 26.02 -17.85
CA HIS A 424 -21.79 25.21 -17.32
C HIS A 424 -21.30 24.21 -16.26
N ILE A 425 -20.11 23.62 -16.46
CA ILE A 425 -19.52 22.72 -15.45
C ILE A 425 -19.16 23.50 -14.16
N VAL A 426 -18.68 24.74 -14.28
CA VAL A 426 -18.43 25.60 -13.11
C VAL A 426 -19.73 25.92 -12.39
N GLU A 427 -20.80 26.31 -13.09
CA GLU A 427 -22.12 26.59 -12.49
C GLU A 427 -22.71 25.37 -11.78
N LEU A 428 -22.58 24.19 -12.41
CA LEU A 428 -23.03 22.92 -11.84
C LEU A 428 -22.28 22.55 -10.56
N LEU A 429 -20.95 22.62 -10.58
CA LEU A 429 -20.11 22.22 -9.45
C LEU A 429 -20.04 23.29 -8.34
N SER A 430 -20.33 24.55 -8.65
CA SER A 430 -20.48 25.61 -7.65
C SER A 430 -21.81 25.58 -6.91
N GLY A 431 -22.69 24.62 -7.22
CA GLY A 431 -24.00 24.48 -6.55
C GLY A 431 -25.02 25.55 -6.93
N ARG A 432 -24.76 26.31 -8.01
CA ARG A 432 -25.69 27.34 -8.52
C ARG A 432 -26.87 26.74 -9.29
N THR A 433 -26.81 25.44 -9.62
CA THR A 433 -27.90 24.70 -10.25
C THR A 433 -28.41 23.57 -9.36
N THR A 434 -29.71 23.28 -9.45
CA THR A 434 -30.33 22.16 -8.76
C THR A 434 -29.85 20.84 -9.37
N SER A 435 -28.92 20.15 -8.71
CA SER A 435 -28.37 18.89 -9.20
C SER A 435 -28.04 17.92 -8.07
N ASP A 436 -28.33 16.64 -8.29
CA ASP A 436 -28.16 15.57 -7.30
C ASP A 436 -26.71 15.09 -7.14
N TRP A 437 -25.74 15.70 -7.83
CA TRP A 437 -24.34 15.25 -7.81
C TRP A 437 -23.73 15.27 -6.39
N GLN A 438 -24.15 16.22 -5.54
CA GLN A 438 -23.67 16.33 -4.17
C GLN A 438 -24.04 15.10 -3.33
N GLN A 439 -25.28 14.60 -3.49
CA GLN A 439 -25.73 13.37 -2.82
C GLN A 439 -25.01 12.15 -3.39
N ARG A 440 -24.84 12.11 -4.72
CA ARG A 440 -24.20 11.00 -5.43
C ARG A 440 -22.72 10.80 -5.04
N PHE A 441 -21.99 11.89 -4.89
CA PHE A 441 -20.54 11.87 -4.61
C PHE A 441 -20.20 12.24 -3.17
N HIS A 442 -21.19 12.49 -2.31
CA HIS A 442 -21.00 12.95 -0.92
C HIS A 442 -20.02 14.13 -0.76
N THR A 443 -19.92 14.96 -1.79
CA THR A 443 -18.98 16.08 -1.93
C THR A 443 -19.77 17.37 -2.09
N GLY A 444 -19.42 18.42 -1.35
CA GLY A 444 -20.08 19.73 -1.44
C GLY A 444 -19.28 20.73 -2.30
N PRO A 445 -19.90 21.83 -2.77
CA PRO A 445 -19.20 22.92 -3.46
C PRO A 445 -18.01 23.48 -2.66
N GLN A 446 -18.18 23.64 -1.35
CA GLN A 446 -17.15 24.12 -0.44
C GLN A 446 -15.91 23.20 -0.39
N ASP A 447 -16.09 21.89 -0.56
CA ASP A 447 -14.97 20.93 -0.64
C ASP A 447 -14.16 21.14 -1.94
N LEU A 448 -14.84 21.56 -3.03
CA LEU A 448 -14.22 21.85 -4.32
C LEU A 448 -13.54 23.23 -4.33
N GLU A 449 -14.11 24.21 -3.62
CA GLU A 449 -13.53 25.54 -3.42
C GLU A 449 -12.23 25.49 -2.62
N ASP A 450 -12.21 24.74 -1.51
CA ASP A 450 -10.99 24.46 -0.73
C ASP A 450 -9.89 23.83 -1.59
N PHE A 451 -10.26 22.81 -2.38
CA PHE A 451 -9.37 22.16 -3.33
C PHE A 451 -8.83 23.16 -4.35
N ALA A 452 -9.70 24.02 -4.89
CA ALA A 452 -9.36 25.00 -5.89
C ALA A 452 -8.43 26.09 -5.34
N HIS A 453 -8.71 26.66 -4.18
CA HIS A 453 -7.84 27.64 -3.53
C HIS A 453 -6.46 27.07 -3.26
N THR A 454 -6.38 25.86 -2.72
CA THR A 454 -5.11 25.17 -2.44
C THR A 454 -4.30 24.92 -3.73
N THR A 455 -4.98 24.51 -4.80
CA THR A 455 -4.31 24.22 -6.08
C THR A 455 -3.90 25.51 -6.82
N LEU A 456 -4.70 26.57 -6.74
CA LEU A 456 -4.35 27.87 -7.30
C LEU A 456 -3.14 28.48 -6.57
N ASP A 457 -3.05 28.33 -5.24
CA ASP A 457 -1.88 28.78 -4.47
C ASP A 457 -0.61 28.05 -4.90
N LEU A 458 -0.70 26.74 -5.12
CA LEU A 458 0.39 25.96 -5.68
C LEU A 458 0.83 26.49 -7.06
N LEU A 459 -0.12 26.74 -7.96
CA LEU A 459 0.18 27.26 -9.30
C LEU A 459 0.79 28.67 -9.25
N ILE A 460 0.26 29.56 -8.40
CA ILE A 460 0.80 30.90 -8.17
C ILE A 460 2.25 30.80 -7.68
N GLN A 461 2.52 29.94 -6.70
CA GLN A 461 3.87 29.71 -6.18
C GLN A 461 4.85 29.28 -7.29
N TYR A 462 4.42 28.43 -8.22
CA TYR A 462 5.26 28.02 -9.36
C TYR A 462 5.51 29.15 -10.37
N THR A 463 4.48 29.94 -10.67
CA THR A 463 4.65 31.09 -11.58
C THR A 463 5.60 32.15 -11.04
N GLN A 464 5.71 32.27 -9.70
CA GLN A 464 6.58 33.24 -9.03
C GLN A 464 8.00 32.72 -8.78
N ASN A 465 8.24 31.40 -8.79
CA ASN A 465 9.56 30.78 -8.59
C ASN A 465 9.92 29.76 -9.69
N PRO A 466 10.37 30.21 -10.87
CA PRO A 466 10.62 29.33 -12.04
C PRO A 466 11.78 28.33 -11.87
N SER A 467 12.65 28.52 -10.87
CA SER A 467 13.81 27.66 -10.60
C SER A 467 13.47 26.34 -9.90
N ALA A 468 12.23 26.16 -9.44
CA ALA A 468 11.72 24.91 -8.85
C ALA A 468 10.96 24.02 -9.85
N ASN A 469 11.05 24.35 -11.15
CA ASN A 469 10.12 23.85 -12.16
C ASN A 469 10.55 22.50 -12.74
N THR A 470 10.00 21.42 -12.21
CA THR A 470 10.00 20.10 -12.84
C THR A 470 8.57 19.62 -13.00
N SER A 471 7.74 20.32 -13.78
CA SER A 471 6.51 19.69 -14.28
C SER A 471 6.92 18.70 -15.37
N PRO A 472 6.75 17.39 -15.15
CA PRO A 472 7.33 16.41 -16.05
C PRO A 472 6.44 16.23 -17.28
N SER A 473 7.08 16.19 -18.45
CA SER A 473 6.46 15.74 -19.69
C SER A 473 5.88 14.33 -19.49
N THR A 474 4.72 14.05 -20.09
CA THR A 474 4.09 12.72 -20.07
C THR A 474 4.99 11.71 -20.77
N PRO A 475 5.49 10.65 -20.08
CA PRO A 475 6.07 9.52 -20.80
C PRO A 475 4.93 8.71 -21.40
N SER A 476 5.05 8.40 -22.69
CA SER A 476 4.18 7.46 -23.39
C SER A 476 4.25 6.08 -22.72
N SER A 477 3.14 5.34 -22.70
CA SER A 477 3.12 3.93 -22.30
C SER A 477 4.19 3.14 -23.07
N PRO A 478 4.83 2.12 -22.47
CA PRO A 478 5.81 1.31 -23.17
C PRO A 478 5.10 0.53 -24.28
N SER A 479 5.17 1.02 -25.51
CA SER A 479 4.85 0.22 -26.69
C SER A 479 6.02 -0.73 -26.95
N ALA A 480 5.76 -2.03 -26.91
CA ALA A 480 6.71 -2.99 -27.44
C ALA A 480 6.89 -2.71 -28.94
N ASN A 481 8.14 -2.49 -29.37
CA ASN A 481 8.58 -2.25 -30.75
C ASN A 481 8.63 -0.78 -31.20
N LEU A 482 9.69 -0.07 -30.82
CA LEU A 482 10.36 0.94 -31.67
C LEU A 482 11.87 0.98 -31.31
N PRO A 483 12.79 1.06 -32.29
CA PRO A 483 14.22 1.06 -32.03
C PRO A 483 14.67 2.38 -31.38
N ASN A 484 15.54 2.24 -30.39
CA ASN A 484 16.04 3.27 -29.50
C ASN A 484 17.01 4.21 -30.25
N LYS A 485 16.48 5.24 -30.92
CA LYS A 485 17.27 6.32 -31.52
C LYS A 485 16.48 7.62 -31.35
N ASP A 486 16.86 8.40 -30.33
CA ASP A 486 16.74 9.88 -30.20
C ASP A 486 16.65 10.33 -28.73
N LEU A 487 17.69 10.04 -27.95
CA LEU A 487 17.86 10.53 -26.58
C LEU A 487 19.00 11.56 -26.43
N ARG A 488 19.49 12.13 -27.54
CA ARG A 488 20.71 12.97 -27.56
C ARG A 488 20.51 14.46 -27.90
N GLY A 489 19.29 15.00 -27.81
CA GLY A 489 18.98 16.34 -28.34
C GLY A 489 18.27 17.36 -27.45
N GLN A 490 18.07 17.16 -26.14
CA GLN A 490 17.34 18.14 -25.29
C GLN A 490 18.06 18.48 -23.98
N ALA A 491 19.35 18.79 -24.06
CA ALA A 491 20.10 19.41 -22.97
C ALA A 491 20.52 20.84 -23.37
N ALA A 492 19.54 21.74 -23.48
CA ALA A 492 19.75 23.19 -23.51
C ALA A 492 18.45 23.93 -23.10
N GLY A 493 18.36 24.29 -21.82
CA GLY A 493 17.75 25.54 -21.31
C GLY A 493 16.40 26.05 -21.87
N GLN A 494 15.34 25.25 -21.92
CA GLN A 494 13.96 25.79 -21.97
C GLN A 494 13.19 25.42 -20.71
N GLN A 495 12.96 26.40 -19.84
CA GLN A 495 12.05 26.26 -18.70
C GLN A 495 10.65 25.97 -19.23
N PRO A 496 9.92 24.95 -18.70
CA PRO A 496 8.55 24.70 -19.12
C PRO A 496 7.67 25.89 -18.72
N GLN A 497 7.29 26.70 -19.70
CA GLN A 497 6.45 27.88 -19.50
C GLN A 497 5.02 27.40 -19.19
N TYR A 498 4.56 27.60 -17.95
CA TYR A 498 3.16 27.37 -17.61
C TYR A 498 2.28 28.31 -18.44
N PRO A 499 1.12 27.84 -18.95
CA PRO A 499 0.26 28.66 -19.81
C PRO A 499 -0.44 29.80 -19.07
N TYR A 500 -0.34 29.86 -17.75
CA TYR A 500 -1.04 30.82 -16.90
C TYR A 500 -0.11 31.92 -16.39
N LYS A 501 -0.60 33.16 -16.41
CA LYS A 501 0.08 34.30 -15.79
C LYS A 501 -0.29 34.36 -14.31
N ALA A 502 0.68 34.67 -13.44
CA ALA A 502 0.47 34.79 -11.98
C ALA A 502 -0.71 35.73 -11.65
N ASP A 503 -0.77 36.87 -12.34
CA ASP A 503 -1.81 37.89 -12.21
C ASP A 503 -3.22 37.37 -12.57
N GLN A 504 -3.34 36.55 -13.62
CA GLN A 504 -4.61 35.91 -13.99
C GLN A 504 -5.08 34.93 -12.91
N LEU A 505 -4.17 34.14 -12.33
CA LEU A 505 -4.50 33.20 -11.25
C LEU A 505 -4.93 33.93 -9.97
N ILE A 506 -4.27 35.05 -9.64
CA ILE A 506 -4.64 35.89 -8.50
C ILE A 506 -6.03 36.48 -8.70
N ARG A 507 -6.34 37.04 -9.88
CA ARG A 507 -7.69 37.53 -10.19
C ARG A 507 -8.75 36.46 -10.12
N LEU A 508 -8.48 35.26 -10.64
CA LEU A 508 -9.39 34.11 -10.51
C LEU A 508 -9.65 33.78 -9.04
N LYS A 509 -8.61 33.78 -8.20
CA LYS A 509 -8.75 33.53 -6.76
C LYS A 509 -9.59 34.60 -6.06
N ILE A 510 -9.43 35.87 -6.45
CA ILE A 510 -10.25 36.99 -5.93
C ILE A 510 -11.71 36.80 -6.34
N ALA A 511 -11.98 36.52 -7.62
CA ALA A 511 -13.35 36.28 -8.11
C ALA A 511 -14.03 35.09 -7.41
N MET A 512 -13.27 34.03 -7.10
CA MET A 512 -13.80 32.90 -6.34
C MET A 512 -14.24 33.30 -4.92
N ARG A 513 -13.46 34.15 -4.23
CA ARG A 513 -13.77 34.62 -2.87
C ARG A 513 -15.06 35.44 -2.77
N GLU A 514 -15.49 36.06 -3.87
CA GLU A 514 -16.75 36.83 -3.91
C GLU A 514 -17.98 35.93 -3.79
N THR A 515 -17.86 34.66 -4.17
CA THR A 515 -18.98 33.70 -4.18
C THR A 515 -18.68 32.43 -3.39
N GLU A 516 -17.73 32.49 -2.46
CA GLU A 516 -17.23 31.35 -1.69
C GLU A 516 -18.25 30.95 -0.60
N HIS A 517 -18.44 29.64 -0.46
CA HIS A 517 -19.30 29.06 0.57
C HIS A 517 -18.56 29.00 1.91
N PRO A 518 -19.27 29.04 3.05
CA PRO A 518 -18.63 28.80 4.34
C PRO A 518 -18.00 27.40 4.37
N PRO A 519 -16.81 27.25 4.96
CA PRO A 519 -16.11 25.97 4.99
C PRO A 519 -16.95 24.90 5.69
N ARG A 520 -16.92 23.69 5.15
CA ARG A 520 -17.67 22.56 5.71
C ARG A 520 -17.09 22.21 7.08
N TRP A 521 -17.93 22.26 8.11
CA TRP A 521 -17.54 21.71 9.40
C TRP A 521 -17.34 20.20 9.28
N ARG A 522 -16.17 19.71 9.74
CA ARG A 522 -15.85 18.28 9.80
C ARG A 522 -15.56 17.92 11.24
N GLN A 523 -16.26 16.90 11.73
CA GLN A 523 -16.01 16.37 13.05
C GLN A 523 -14.66 15.61 13.04
N PRO A 524 -13.71 15.97 13.92
CA PRO A 524 -12.50 15.17 14.14
C PRO A 524 -12.88 13.76 14.62
N LEU A 525 -12.00 12.78 14.42
CA LEU A 525 -12.22 11.46 15.00
C LEU A 525 -12.07 11.55 16.54
N GLY A 526 -13.16 11.29 17.26
CA GLY A 526 -13.20 11.36 18.73
C GLY A 526 -13.84 12.65 19.26
N ASN A 527 -13.24 13.25 20.30
CA ASN A 527 -13.71 14.51 20.88
C ASN A 527 -13.37 15.69 19.96
N SER A 528 -14.02 16.84 20.19
CA SER A 528 -13.80 18.07 19.42
C SER A 528 -12.37 18.62 19.48
N ASP A 529 -11.55 18.16 20.43
CA ASP A 529 -10.14 18.54 20.56
C ASP A 529 -9.22 17.49 19.90
N PRO A 530 -8.55 17.83 18.78
CA PRO A 530 -7.63 16.92 18.09
C PRO A 530 -6.42 16.53 18.97
N SER A 531 -6.09 17.33 19.99
CA SER A 531 -4.96 17.04 20.88
C SER A 531 -5.16 15.76 21.69
N ALA A 532 -6.40 15.45 22.06
CA ALA A 532 -6.75 14.29 22.87
C ALA A 532 -6.50 12.96 22.14
N LEU A 533 -6.66 12.94 20.81
CA LEU A 533 -6.46 11.74 19.98
C LEU A 533 -4.96 11.48 19.75
N TYR A 534 -4.17 12.51 19.45
CA TYR A 534 -2.79 12.37 18.96
C TYR A 534 -1.69 12.64 19.99
N ASN A 535 -2.03 13.02 21.23
CA ASN A 535 -1.02 13.22 22.29
C ASN A 535 -0.50 11.90 22.90
N SER A 536 -1.26 10.81 22.80
CA SER A 536 -0.86 9.49 23.28
C SER A 536 -0.19 8.62 22.21
N GLU A 537 -0.25 9.00 20.93
CA GLU A 537 0.32 8.24 19.82
C GLU A 537 1.85 8.33 19.79
N LYS A 538 2.49 7.41 20.50
CA LYS A 538 3.93 7.11 20.39
C LYS A 538 4.20 6.31 19.09
N ILE A 539 4.26 6.98 17.94
CA ILE A 539 4.66 6.34 16.67
C ILE A 539 6.19 6.24 16.61
N GLY A 540 6.73 5.08 16.22
CA GLY A 540 8.16 4.81 16.22
C GLY A 540 8.81 4.49 17.59
N GLN A 541 8.10 4.68 18.70
CA GLN A 541 8.55 4.28 20.04
C GLN A 541 7.78 3.03 20.48
N ASN A 542 8.24 1.86 20.04
CA ASN A 542 7.63 0.57 20.38
C ASN A 542 8.09 0.13 21.77
N GLU A 543 7.62 0.83 22.81
CA GLU A 543 7.85 0.45 24.21
C GLU A 543 7.07 -0.83 24.59
N GLY A 544 6.12 -1.30 23.76
CA GLY A 544 5.36 -2.55 23.92
C GLY A 544 4.74 -3.10 22.64
N THR A 545 3.87 -4.10 22.76
CA THR A 545 3.17 -4.71 21.61
C THR A 545 2.08 -3.77 21.08
N VAL A 546 2.26 -3.28 19.85
CA VAL A 546 1.27 -2.42 19.18
C VAL A 546 0.44 -3.24 18.19
N ARG A 547 -0.88 -3.22 18.33
CA ARG A 547 -1.81 -3.83 17.38
C ARG A 547 -2.29 -2.78 16.38
N PHE A 548 -2.11 -3.03 15.09
CA PHE A 548 -2.61 -2.17 14.03
C PHE A 548 -3.98 -2.68 13.56
N LEU A 549 -4.95 -1.77 13.50
CA LEU A 549 -6.35 -2.04 13.16
C LEU A 549 -6.79 -1.09 12.05
N PHE A 550 -7.63 -1.55 11.13
CA PHE A 550 -8.07 -0.73 9.99
C PHE A 550 -9.28 0.16 10.29
N PHE A 551 -10.03 -0.12 11.35
CA PHE A 551 -11.24 0.63 11.70
C PHE A 551 -11.29 0.94 13.20
N PRO A 552 -11.61 2.19 13.58
CA PRO A 552 -11.85 2.54 14.98
C PRO A 552 -13.03 1.74 15.56
N PRO A 553 -13.07 1.53 16.88
CA PRO A 553 -14.14 0.78 17.53
C PRO A 553 -15.47 1.53 17.38
N GLY A 554 -16.52 0.81 16.97
CA GLY A 554 -17.85 1.38 16.73
C GLY A 554 -18.20 1.69 15.27
N PHE A 555 -17.30 1.39 14.31
CA PHE A 555 -17.63 1.47 12.88
C PHE A 555 -18.54 0.29 12.47
N PRO A 556 -19.67 0.52 11.76
CA PRO A 556 -20.57 -0.56 11.35
C PRO A 556 -19.79 -1.57 10.48
N GLY A 557 -19.62 -2.79 10.99
CA GLY A 557 -18.77 -3.83 10.40
C GLY A 557 -17.67 -4.37 11.31
N SER A 558 -17.47 -3.79 12.50
CA SER A 558 -16.50 -4.30 13.50
C SER A 558 -16.84 -5.67 14.09
N ASP A 559 -18.08 -6.13 13.94
CA ASP A 559 -18.58 -7.37 14.56
C ASP A 559 -18.42 -8.61 13.66
N VAL A 560 -17.77 -8.47 12.51
CA VAL A 560 -17.53 -9.56 11.56
C VAL A 560 -16.04 -9.74 11.31
N VAL A 561 -15.29 -10.15 12.34
CA VAL A 561 -13.99 -10.84 12.19
C VAL A 561 -13.88 -11.94 13.24
#